data_AF-A0AAW5VNG4-F1
#
_entry.id   AF-A0AAW5VNG4-F1
#
_cell.length_a   1.000
_cell.length_b   1.000
_cell.length_c   1.000
_cell.angle_alpha   90.00
_cell.angle_beta   90.00
_cell.angle_gamma   90.00
#
_symmetry.space_group_name_H-M   'P 1'
#
loop_
_entity.id
_entity.type
_entity.pdbx_description
1 polymer ?
#
loop_
_entity_poly.entity_id
_entity_poly.type
_entity_poly.pdbx_seq_one_letter_code
_entity_poly.pdbx_strand_id
1 'polypeptide(L)' 'MKKLALAGILFSLLCFANCTQYTVMDSASVDGKLYVSVLKKPFFGGAEGYISKCDADAAGNLKCKRVRLDVTN' A
#
# COMPACT_ATOMS: atom_id res chain seq x y z
N MET A 1 16.09 -34.58 12.79
CA MET A 1 15.11 -34.22 11.73
C MET A 1 14.07 -33.18 12.15
N LYS A 2 13.50 -33.20 13.37
CA LYS A 2 12.48 -32.22 13.81
C LYS A 2 12.94 -30.74 13.84
N LYS A 3 14.23 -30.48 14.11
CA LYS A 3 14.78 -29.11 14.21
C LYS A 3 14.89 -28.38 12.86
N LEU A 4 15.11 -29.10 11.75
CA LEU A 4 15.18 -28.49 10.41
C LEU A 4 13.80 -28.05 9.90
N ALA A 5 12.76 -28.83 10.19
CA ALA A 5 11.39 -28.49 9.80
C ALA A 5 10.90 -27.22 10.50
N LEU A 6 11.23 -27.04 11.78
CA LEU A 6 10.86 -25.84 12.54
C LEU A 6 11.57 -24.59 12.01
N ALA A 7 12.85 -24.70 11.65
CA ALA A 7 13.59 -23.60 11.04
C ALA A 7 13.05 -23.21 9.65
N GLY A 8 12.63 -24.19 8.83
CA GLY A 8 12.00 -23.92 7.53
C GLY A 8 10.65 -23.22 7.63
N ILE A 9 9.82 -23.57 8.63
CA ILE A 9 8.55 -22.89 8.89
C ILE A 9 8.78 -21.47 9.43
N LEU A 10 9.78 -21.29 10.29
CA LEU A 10 10.11 -19.97 10.82
C LEU A 10 10.62 -19.03 9.71
N PHE A 11 11.45 -19.55 8.80
CA PHE A 11 11.99 -18.79 7.67
C PHE A 11 10.89 -18.39 6.67
N SER A 12 9.95 -19.30 6.36
CA SER A 12 8.83 -18.98 5.48
C SER A 12 7.87 -17.95 6.08
N LEU A 13 7.59 -18.01 7.38
CA LEU A 13 6.81 -16.98 8.07
C LEU A 13 7.47 -15.59 8.04
N LEU A 14 8.81 -15.53 8.15
CA LEU A 14 9.57 -14.27 8.05
C LEU A 14 9.55 -13.68 6.64
N CYS A 15 9.49 -14.53 5.60
CA CYS A 15 9.31 -14.06 4.23
C CYS A 15 7.95 -13.38 4.02
N PHE A 16 6.86 -13.95 4.56
CA PHE A 16 5.51 -13.35 4.47
C PHE A 16 5.35 -12.13 5.37
N ALA A 17 6.07 -12.05 6.49
CA ALA A 17 6.04 -10.91 7.42
C ALA A 17 6.40 -9.57 6.74
N ASN A 18 7.27 -9.61 5.72
CA ASN A 18 7.73 -8.42 5.01
C ASN A 18 6.84 -8.04 3.81
N CYS A 19 5.83 -8.83 3.49
CA CYS A 19 4.89 -8.52 2.41
C CYS A 19 3.89 -7.45 2.90
N THR A 20 4.14 -6.21 2.52
CA THR A 20 3.12 -5.15 2.63
C THR A 20 2.29 -5.14 1.35
N GLN A 21 0.99 -5.41 1.47
CA GLN A 21 0.07 -5.30 0.35
C GLN A 21 -0.47 -3.87 0.26
N TYR A 22 -0.49 -3.31 -0.94
CA TYR A 22 -1.13 -2.03 -1.23
C TYR A 22 -2.30 -2.28 -2.17
N THR A 23 -3.49 -1.86 -1.75
CA THR A 23 -4.72 -2.01 -2.54
C THR A 23 -5.31 -0.64 -2.80
N VAL A 24 -5.57 -0.31 -4.06
CA VAL A 24 -6.38 0.86 -4.42
C VAL A 24 -7.84 0.51 -4.14
N MET A 25 -8.47 1.22 -3.19
CA MET A 25 -9.86 0.97 -2.83
C MET A 25 -10.83 1.78 -3.67
N ASP A 26 -10.47 3.01 -4.01
CA ASP A 26 -11.33 3.94 -4.75
C ASP A 26 -10.49 4.99 -5.47
N SER A 27 -11.09 5.66 -6.45
CA SER A 27 -10.46 6.74 -7.22
C SER A 27 -11.47 7.84 -7.54
N ALA A 28 -11.05 9.09 -7.37
CA ALA A 28 -11.84 10.27 -7.71
C ALA A 28 -11.03 11.22 -8.60
N SER A 29 -11.72 11.88 -9.54
CA SER A 29 -11.14 12.99 -10.30
C SER A 29 -11.72 14.30 -9.77
N VAL A 30 -10.85 15.19 -9.28
CA VAL A 30 -11.23 16.50 -8.75
C VAL A 30 -10.37 17.56 -9.45
N ASP A 31 -11.00 18.51 -10.13
CA ASP A 31 -10.33 19.57 -10.91
C ASP A 31 -9.26 19.02 -11.89
N GLY A 32 -9.56 17.90 -12.56
CA GLY A 32 -8.66 17.26 -13.51
C GLY A 32 -7.46 16.52 -12.88
N LYS A 33 -7.43 16.40 -11.55
CA LYS A 33 -6.41 15.65 -10.80
C LYS A 33 -7.00 14.33 -10.31
N LEU A 34 -6.26 13.24 -10.53
CA LEU A 34 -6.64 11.92 -10.04
C LEU A 34 -6.20 11.76 -8.58
N TYR A 35 -7.13 11.39 -7.71
CA TYR A 35 -6.87 10.99 -6.33
C TYR A 35 -7.28 9.54 -6.16
N VAL A 36 -6.44 8.77 -5.48
CA VAL A 36 -6.70 7.35 -5.19
C VAL A 36 -6.63 7.10 -3.69
N SER A 37 -7.59 6.35 -3.19
CA SER A 37 -7.58 5.83 -1.82
C SER A 37 -6.81 4.53 -1.80
N VAL A 38 -5.77 4.46 -0.96
CA VAL A 38 -4.88 3.32 -0.85
C VAL A 38 -4.97 2.75 0.56
N LEU A 39 -5.25 1.45 0.64
CA LEU A 39 -5.16 0.68 1.87
C LEU A 39 -3.84 -0.09 1.88
N LYS A 40 -2.99 0.25 2.84
CA LYS A 40 -1.77 -0.49 3.14
C LYS A 40 -2.10 -1.55 4.19
N LYS A 41 -2.05 -2.82 3.80
CA LYS A 41 -2.29 -3.97 4.67
C LYS A 41 -0.98 -4.74 4.88
N PRO A 42 -0.26 -4.52 5.98
CA PRO A 42 0.87 -5.36 6.34
C PRO A 42 0.38 -6.76 6.76
N PHE A 43 1.24 -7.78 6.64
CA PHE A 43 0.92 -9.14 7.09
C PHE A 43 0.73 -9.22 8.62
N PHE A 44 1.48 -8.40 9.36
CA PHE A 44 1.34 -8.21 10.81
C PHE A 44 1.04 -6.73 11.12
N GLY A 45 0.04 -6.46 11.96
CA GLY A 45 -0.33 -5.10 12.39
C GLY A 45 -1.67 -4.59 11.82
N GLY A 46 -2.00 -3.33 12.10
CA GLY A 46 -3.22 -2.67 11.61
C GLY A 46 -3.08 -2.23 10.15
N ALA A 47 -4.21 -2.18 9.42
CA ALA A 47 -4.25 -1.62 8.08
C ALA A 47 -4.27 -0.08 8.16
N GLU A 48 -3.49 0.59 7.32
CA GLU A 48 -3.41 2.05 7.25
C GLU A 48 -3.98 2.54 5.92
N GLY A 49 -5.01 3.39 5.99
CA GLY A 49 -5.57 4.07 4.83
C GLY A 49 -4.88 5.42 4.58
N TYR A 50 -4.61 5.74 3.32
CA TYR A 50 -4.17 7.08 2.92
C TYR A 50 -4.65 7.45 1.51
N ILE A 51 -4.81 8.74 1.27
CA ILE A 51 -5.11 9.27 -0.06
C ILE A 51 -3.80 9.63 -0.76
N SER A 52 -3.69 9.29 -2.04
CA SER A 52 -2.60 9.72 -2.90
C SER A 52 -3.13 10.52 -4.06
N LYS A 53 -2.42 11.58 -4.41
CA LYS A 53 -2.62 12.30 -5.67
C LYS A 53 -1.73 11.66 -6.72
N CYS A 54 -2.30 11.28 -7.86
CA CYS A 54 -1.59 10.67 -8.96
C CYS A 54 -1.60 11.61 -10.17
N ASP A 55 -0.42 11.80 -10.76
CA ASP A 55 -0.25 12.52 -12.01
C ASP A 55 0.42 11.57 -13.03
N ALA A 56 -0.05 11.58 -14.28
CA ALA A 56 0.59 10.81 -15.35
C ALA A 56 1.83 11.58 -15.85
N ASP A 57 2.96 10.90 -16.02
CA ASP A 57 4.11 11.49 -16.70
C ASP A 57 3.96 11.44 -18.23
N ALA A 58 4.86 12.10 -18.95
CA ALA A 58 4.84 12.16 -20.42
C ALA A 58 4.96 10.79 -21.11
N ALA A 59 5.38 9.75 -20.38
CA ALA A 59 5.45 8.37 -20.86
C ALA A 59 4.21 7.54 -20.46
N GLY A 60 3.19 8.16 -19.86
CA GLY A 60 1.95 7.50 -19.44
C GLY A 60 2.04 6.75 -18.11
N ASN A 61 3.15 6.90 -17.37
CA ASN A 61 3.27 6.26 -16.06
C ASN A 61 2.59 7.10 -14.99
N LEU A 62 1.78 6.46 -14.15
CA LEU A 62 1.15 7.09 -13.00
C LEU A 62 2.15 7.26 -11.85
N LYS A 63 2.45 8.51 -11.49
CA LYS A 63 3.24 8.88 -10.31
C LYS A 63 2.32 9.36 -9.21
N CYS A 64 2.23 8.58 -8.14
CA CYS A 64 1.36 8.88 -7.01
C CYS A 64 2.17 9.36 -5.81
N LYS A 65 1.71 10.42 -5.14
CA LYS A 65 2.27 10.93 -3.88
C LYS A 65 1.18 10.96 -2.82
N ARG A 66 1.48 10.43 -1.63
CA ARG A 66 0.58 10.55 -0.47
C ARG A 66 0.32 12.02 -0.18
N VAL A 67 -0.95 12.39 -0.05
CA VAL A 67 -1.39 13.73 0.32
C VAL A 67 -2.05 13.69 1.69
N ARG A 68 -1.83 14.75 2.48
CA ARG A 68 -2.58 14.99 3.71
C ARG A 68 -3.80 15.80 3.30
N LEU A 69 -4.99 15.26 3.52
CA LEU A 69 -6.22 16.05 3.39
C LEU A 69 -6.31 16.91 4.64
N ASP A 70 -5.97 18.19 4.53
CA ASP A 70 -6.32 19.17 5.55
C ASP A 70 -7.81 19.47 5.40
N VAL A 71 -8.63 18.80 6.21
CA VAL A 71 -10.07 19.08 6.29
C VAL A 71 -10.22 20.36 7.11
N THR A 72 -10.14 21.51 6.45
CA THR A 72 -10.61 22.78 7.04
C THR A 72 -12.13 22.76 6.99
N ASN A 73 -12.74 22.70 8.19
CA ASN A 73 -14.18 22.82 8.40
C ASN A 73 -14.64 24.27 8.20
#